data_AF-A0A3B9EEX5-F1
#
_entry.id   AF-A0A3B9EEX5-F1
#
_cell.length_a   1.000
_cell.length_b   1.000
_cell.length_c   1.000
_cell.angle_alpha   90.00
_cell.angle_beta   90.00
_cell.angle_gamma   90.00
#
_symmetry.space_group_name_H-M   'P 1'
#
loop_
_entity.id
_entity.type
_entity.pdbx_description
1 polymer ?
#
loop_
_entity_poly.entity_id
_entity_poly.type
_entity_poly.pdbx_seq_one_letter_code
_entity_poly.pdbx_strand_id
1 'polypeptide(L)'
;MQVVEKSNEGLSRVIAVTIPVAELNEKLEARIKEVAPQMKLKGFRPGKVPASYVKKTFGRDFMGEIINASLNETSQGALEELKLRPAAPAEMNLTSDMDKVIAGQEDLAYEMSLEVMPEFTPVDPKTLKLTRPTY
;
A
#
# COMPACT_ATOMS: atom_id res chain seq x y z
N MET A 1 1.02 -10.15 -6.99
CA MET A 1 -0.14 -9.41 -6.42
C MET A 1 -1.44 -9.76 -7.14
N GLN A 2 -2.57 -9.79 -6.43
CA GLN A 2 -3.93 -9.96 -6.98
C GLN A 2 -4.82 -8.80 -6.51
N VAL A 3 -5.53 -8.16 -7.46
CA VAL A 3 -6.47 -7.06 -7.19
C VAL A 3 -7.86 -7.53 -7.58
N VAL A 4 -8.84 -7.40 -6.68
CA VAL A 4 -10.23 -7.79 -6.89
C VAL A 4 -11.15 -6.64 -6.48
N GLU A 5 -11.93 -6.12 -7.41
CA GLU A 5 -13.01 -5.18 -7.11
C GLU A 5 -14.19 -5.96 -6.51
N LYS A 6 -14.50 -5.72 -5.23
CA LYS A 6 -15.59 -6.41 -4.52
C LYS A 6 -16.93 -5.70 -4.67
N SER A 7 -16.94 -4.37 -4.69
CA SER A 7 -18.17 -3.60 -4.76
C SER A 7 -17.98 -2.28 -5.51
N ASN A 8 -19.03 -1.91 -6.25
CA ASN A 8 -19.13 -0.73 -7.09
C ASN A 8 -20.55 -0.16 -6.97
N GLU A 9 -20.83 0.48 -5.83
CA GLU A 9 -22.12 1.11 -5.56
C GLU A 9 -21.99 2.63 -5.60
N GLY A 10 -22.56 3.25 -6.63
CA GLY A 10 -22.47 4.69 -6.84
C GLY A 10 -21.02 5.16 -7.00
N LEU A 11 -20.57 6.01 -6.08
CA LEU A 11 -19.19 6.50 -6.03
C LEU A 11 -18.28 5.65 -5.14
N SER A 12 -18.83 4.74 -4.34
CA SER A 12 -18.06 3.87 -3.45
C SER A 12 -17.45 2.70 -4.22
N ARG A 13 -16.18 2.41 -3.95
CA ARG A 13 -15.43 1.27 -4.48
C ARG A 13 -14.76 0.54 -3.34
N VAL A 14 -14.90 -0.78 -3.31
CA VAL A 14 -14.17 -1.66 -2.39
C VAL A 14 -13.24 -2.53 -3.20
N ILE A 15 -11.94 -2.39 -2.97
CA ILE A 15 -10.88 -3.11 -3.67
C ILE A 15 -10.18 -4.02 -2.65
N ALA A 16 -10.24 -5.32 -2.87
CA ALA A 16 -9.45 -6.29 -2.12
C ALA A 16 -8.12 -6.52 -2.84
N VAL A 17 -7.02 -6.37 -2.11
CA VAL A 17 -5.67 -6.61 -2.62
C VAL A 17 -5.03 -7.72 -1.80
N THR A 18 -4.44 -8.69 -2.50
CA THR A 18 -3.66 -9.78 -1.89
C THR A 18 -2.24 -9.77 -2.43
N ILE A 19 -1.28 -9.67 -1.52
CA ILE A 19 0.15 -9.71 -1.80
C ILE A 19 0.68 -11.07 -1.32
N PRO A 20 1.23 -11.90 -2.23
CA PRO A 20 1.80 -13.19 -1.86
C PRO A 20 2.97 -13.05 -0.89
N VAL A 21 3.05 -13.97 0.07
CA VAL A 21 4.16 -14.05 1.04
C VAL A 21 5.52 -14.24 0.36
N ALA A 22 5.54 -14.84 -0.84
CA ALA A 22 6.76 -15.00 -1.64
C ALA A 22 7.36 -13.65 -2.06
N GLU A 23 6.53 -12.70 -2.52
CA GLU A 23 6.98 -11.35 -2.91
C GLU A 23 7.53 -10.59 -1.69
N LEU A 24 6.87 -10.73 -0.53
CA LEU A 24 7.33 -10.10 0.72
C LEU A 24 8.67 -10.67 1.18
N ASN A 25 8.85 -11.98 1.10
CA ASN A 25 10.10 -12.64 1.45
C ASN A 25 11.25 -12.25 0.50
N GLU A 26 10.97 -12.10 -0.80
CA GLU A 26 11.97 -11.64 -1.77
C GLU A 26 12.41 -10.19 -1.48
N LYS A 27 11.46 -9.29 -1.21
CA LYS A 27 11.75 -7.91 -0.76
C LYS A 27 12.56 -7.90 0.53
N LEU A 28 12.28 -8.80 1.46
CA LEU A 28 13.04 -8.94 2.71
C LEU A 28 14.48 -9.37 2.45
N GLU A 29 14.71 -10.37 1.59
CA GLU A 29 16.06 -10.80 1.24
C GLU A 29 16.85 -9.72 0.50
N ALA A 30 16.21 -8.98 -0.40
CA ALA A 30 16.81 -7.85 -1.09
C ALA A 30 17.23 -6.76 -0.10
N ARG A 31 16.35 -6.41 0.85
CA ARG A 31 16.64 -5.42 1.88
C ARG A 31 17.78 -5.84 2.80
N ILE A 32 17.81 -7.11 3.20
CA ILE A 32 18.91 -7.66 4.01
C ILE A 32 20.24 -7.58 3.25
N LYS A 33 20.26 -7.89 1.94
CA LYS A 33 21.48 -7.78 1.12
C LYS A 33 21.98 -6.34 1.00
N GLU A 34 21.08 -5.37 0.91
CA GLU A 34 21.41 -3.94 0.84
C GLU A 34 21.97 -3.40 2.17
N VAL A 35 21.37 -3.81 3.29
CA VAL A 35 21.68 -3.28 4.62
C VAL A 35 22.87 -4.01 5.27
N ALA A 36 23.03 -5.33 5.05
CA ALA A 36 24.13 -6.13 5.60
C ALA A 36 25.55 -5.53 5.45
N PRO A 37 25.95 -4.94 4.30
CA PRO A 37 27.27 -4.31 4.17
C PRO A 37 27.44 -3.03 4.99
N GLN A 38 26.35 -2.34 5.33
CA GLN A 38 26.36 -1.05 6.04
C GLN A 38 26.31 -1.22 7.57
N MET A 39 25.86 -2.38 8.06
CA MET A 39 25.68 -2.63 9.49
C MET A 39 27.01 -2.84 10.22
N LYS A 40 27.14 -2.15 11.37
CA LYS A 40 28.21 -2.37 12.35
C LYS A 40 27.62 -3.11 13.55
N LEU A 41 27.70 -4.44 13.53
CA LEU A 41 27.24 -5.28 14.64
C LEU A 41 28.43 -5.74 15.50
N LYS A 42 28.24 -5.74 16.82
CA LYS A 42 29.26 -6.21 17.77
C LYS A 42 29.56 -7.70 17.51
N GLY A 43 30.83 -8.04 17.38
CA GLY A 43 31.29 -9.41 17.12
C GLY A 43 31.54 -9.77 15.66
N PHE A 44 31.10 -8.93 14.70
CA PHE A 44 31.34 -9.15 13.27
C PHE A 44 32.20 -8.04 12.68
N ARG A 45 33.11 -8.41 11.76
CA ARG A 45 33.86 -7.43 10.97
C ARG A 45 32.84 -6.61 10.16
N PRO A 46 32.96 -5.26 10.12
CA PRO A 46 32.04 -4.41 9.37
C PRO A 46 31.79 -4.93 7.95
N GLY A 47 30.52 -5.10 7.58
CA GLY A 47 30.07 -5.60 6.29
C GLY A 47 30.23 -7.10 6.03
N LYS A 48 30.65 -7.90 7.01
CA LYS A 48 30.75 -9.36 6.93
C LYS A 48 29.81 -10.07 7.92
N VAL A 49 28.63 -9.48 8.13
CA VAL A 49 27.58 -10.11 8.95
C VAL A 49 26.83 -11.14 8.11
N PRO A 50 26.64 -12.38 8.60
CA PRO A 50 25.82 -13.37 7.91
C PRO A 50 24.37 -12.90 7.80
N ALA A 51 23.77 -13.07 6.62
CA ALA A 51 22.37 -12.71 6.36
C ALA A 51 21.39 -13.40 7.32
N SER A 52 21.69 -14.64 7.73
CA SER A 52 20.87 -15.39 8.70
C SER A 52 20.82 -14.73 10.08
N TYR A 53 21.90 -14.08 10.52
CA TYR A 53 21.95 -13.38 11.81
C TYR A 53 21.14 -12.07 11.73
N VAL A 54 21.30 -11.32 10.64
CA VAL A 54 20.52 -10.10 10.38
C VAL A 54 19.02 -10.41 10.32
N LYS A 55 18.63 -11.48 9.60
CA LYS A 55 17.23 -11.94 9.53
C LYS A 55 16.67 -12.28 10.90
N LYS A 56 17.45 -12.90 11.79
CA LYS A 56 16.99 -13.28 13.13
C LYS A 56 16.81 -12.05 14.04
N THR A 57 17.68 -11.06 13.94
CA THR A 57 17.66 -9.89 14.84
C THR A 57 16.76 -8.77 14.34
N PHE A 58 16.76 -8.49 13.03
CA PHE A 58 16.07 -7.35 12.40
C PHE A 58 14.98 -7.76 11.41
N GLY A 59 14.76 -9.06 11.19
CA GLY A 59 13.79 -9.53 10.19
C GLY A 59 12.36 -9.07 10.46
N ARG A 60 11.96 -8.98 11.74
CA ARG A 60 10.62 -8.48 12.11
C ARG A 60 10.46 -6.99 11.78
N ASP A 61 11.46 -6.18 12.10
CA ASP A 61 11.44 -4.73 11.87
C ASP A 61 11.45 -4.43 10.37
N PHE A 62 12.34 -5.09 9.62
CA PHE A 62 12.37 -4.95 8.16
C PHE A 62 11.10 -5.44 7.50
N MET A 63 10.49 -6.53 7.99
CA MET A 63 9.21 -7.00 7.46
C MET A 63 8.10 -5.98 7.72
N GLY A 64 8.06 -5.35 8.91
CA GLY A 64 7.11 -4.27 9.20
C GLY A 64 7.27 -3.07 8.27
N GLU A 65 8.50 -2.64 8.00
CA GLU A 65 8.78 -1.59 7.01
C GLU A 65 8.34 -1.98 5.61
N ILE A 66 8.66 -3.21 5.19
CA ILE A 66 8.32 -3.73 3.85
C ILE A 66 6.81 -3.86 3.68
N ILE A 67 6.08 -4.28 4.72
CA ILE A 67 4.63 -4.33 4.71
C ILE A 67 4.07 -2.92 4.48
N ASN A 68 4.49 -1.94 5.26
CA ASN A 68 4.01 -0.55 5.11
C ASN A 68 4.34 0.03 3.73
N ALA A 69 5.57 -0.17 3.26
CA ALA A 69 6.00 0.28 1.94
C ALA A 69 5.21 -0.41 0.82
N SER A 70 5.02 -1.73 0.93
CA SER A 70 4.27 -2.50 -0.06
C SER A 70 2.80 -2.07 -0.06
N LEU A 71 2.15 -1.87 1.08
CA LEU A 71 0.77 -1.37 1.16
C LEU A 71 0.58 -0.03 0.44
N ASN A 72 1.52 0.90 0.61
CA ASN A 72 1.46 2.20 -0.07
C ASN A 72 1.73 2.07 -1.58
N GLU A 73 2.69 1.23 -1.98
CA GLU A 73 3.01 0.98 -3.39
C GLU A 73 1.85 0.29 -4.11
N THR A 74 1.28 -0.76 -3.51
CA THR A 74 0.21 -1.56 -4.11
C THR A 74 -1.11 -0.83 -4.09
N SER A 75 -1.39 0.02 -3.10
CA SER A 75 -2.58 0.89 -3.13
C SER A 75 -2.51 1.91 -4.26
N GLN A 76 -1.37 2.60 -4.44
CA GLN A 76 -1.17 3.51 -5.57
C GLN A 76 -1.24 2.77 -6.90
N GLY A 77 -0.57 1.63 -7.04
CA GLY A 77 -0.61 0.81 -8.24
C GLY A 77 -2.03 0.34 -8.60
N ALA A 78 -2.81 -0.10 -7.61
CA ALA A 78 -4.20 -0.50 -7.83
C ALA A 78 -5.08 0.67 -8.30
N LEU A 79 -4.88 1.87 -7.75
CA LEU A 79 -5.59 3.08 -8.18
C LEU A 79 -5.23 3.48 -9.62
N GLU A 80 -3.94 3.40 -9.98
CA GLU A 80 -3.46 3.70 -11.33
C GLU A 80 -3.97 2.68 -12.35
N GLU A 81 -3.94 1.39 -12.03
CA GLU A 81 -4.42 0.31 -12.90
C GLU A 81 -5.92 0.46 -13.20
N LEU A 82 -6.71 0.82 -12.19
CA LEU A 82 -8.14 1.08 -12.32
C LEU A 82 -8.47 2.50 -12.81
N LYS A 83 -7.45 3.36 -12.99
CA LYS A 83 -7.58 4.78 -13.36
C LYS A 83 -8.57 5.55 -12.48
N LEU A 84 -8.66 5.17 -11.20
CA LEU A 84 -9.60 5.77 -10.27
C LEU A 84 -8.98 7.03 -9.67
N ARG A 85 -9.79 8.09 -9.60
CA ARG A 85 -9.44 9.32 -8.90
C ARG A 85 -10.15 9.33 -7.55
N PRO A 86 -9.48 8.93 -6.46
CA PRO A 86 -10.09 8.96 -5.14
C PRO A 86 -10.43 10.40 -4.75
N ALA A 87 -11.62 10.60 -4.21
CA ALA A 87 -12.07 11.88 -3.65
C ALA A 87 -11.49 12.12 -2.24
N ALA A 88 -11.19 11.05 -1.50
CA ALA A 88 -10.61 11.05 -0.16
C ALA A 88 -9.51 9.98 -0.06
N PRO A 89 -8.59 10.07 0.92
CA PRO A 89 -7.67 8.98 1.24
C PRO A 89 -8.47 7.69 1.47
N ALA A 90 -8.02 6.58 0.90
CA ALA A 90 -8.72 5.32 1.03
C ALA A 90 -8.63 4.78 2.46
N GLU A 91 -9.74 4.23 2.96
CA GLU A 91 -9.76 3.52 4.24
C GLU A 91 -9.19 2.12 4.02
N MET A 92 -8.12 1.80 4.75
CA MET A 92 -7.45 0.50 4.67
C MET A 92 -7.89 -0.38 5.84
N ASN A 93 -8.55 -1.49 5.52
CA ASN A 93 -8.91 -2.53 6.48
C ASN A 93 -8.04 -3.76 6.23
N LEU A 94 -7.13 -4.07 7.16
CA LEU A 94 -6.34 -5.30 7.07
C LEU A 94 -7.24 -6.49 7.44
N THR A 95 -7.32 -7.46 6.53
CA THR A 95 -8.12 -8.69 6.72
C THR A 95 -7.28 -9.83 7.29
N SER A 96 -5.95 -9.73 7.18
CA SER A 96 -5.00 -10.79 7.56
C SER A 96 -4.34 -10.52 8.91
N ASP A 97 -3.97 -11.60 9.61
CA ASP A 97 -3.28 -11.55 10.90
C ASP A 97 -1.86 -10.98 10.73
N MET A 98 -1.65 -9.73 11.16
CA MET A 98 -0.36 -9.05 11.02
C MET A 98 0.82 -9.85 11.62
N ASP A 99 0.60 -10.56 12.73
CA ASP A 99 1.64 -11.37 13.36
C ASP A 99 2.11 -12.55 12.48
N LYS A 100 1.20 -13.16 11.71
CA LYS A 100 1.52 -14.28 10.81
C LYS A 100 2.14 -13.80 9.50
N VAL A 101 1.72 -12.63 9.01
CA VAL A 101 2.34 -11.97 7.86
C VAL A 101 3.78 -11.54 8.20
N ILE A 102 4.00 -10.95 9.39
CA ILE A 102 5.34 -10.58 9.88
C ILE A 102 6.21 -11.82 10.07
N ALA A 103 5.62 -12.96 10.46
CA ALA A 103 6.30 -14.23 10.54
C ALA A 103 6.62 -14.87 9.17
N GLY A 104 6.13 -14.30 8.06
CA GLY A 104 6.32 -14.81 6.71
C GLY A 104 5.58 -16.13 6.46
N GLN A 105 4.47 -16.36 7.17
CA GLN A 105 3.68 -17.59 7.09
C GLN A 105 2.38 -17.41 6.30
N GLU A 106 1.95 -16.17 6.08
CA GLU A 106 0.65 -15.87 5.48
C GLU A 106 0.77 -14.72 4.48
N ASP A 107 -0.12 -14.72 3.49
CA ASP A 107 -0.25 -13.66 2.51
C ASP A 107 -0.83 -12.40 3.15
N LEU A 108 -0.38 -11.23 2.67
CA LEU A 108 -0.92 -9.95 3.12
C LEU A 108 -2.17 -9.63 2.31
N ALA A 109 -3.33 -9.82 2.92
CA ALA A 109 -4.63 -9.46 2.37
C ALA A 109 -5.20 -8.24 3.09
N TYR A 110 -5.56 -7.21 2.32
CA TYR A 110 -6.21 -6.00 2.82
C TYR A 110 -7.32 -5.54 1.87
N GLU A 111 -8.30 -4.86 2.44
CA GLU A 111 -9.39 -4.22 1.72
C GLU A 111 -9.20 -2.72 1.78
N MET A 112 -9.39 -2.08 0.63
CA MET A 112 -9.29 -0.65 0.46
C MET A 112 -10.65 -0.11 0.00
N SER A 113 -11.30 0.64 0.88
CA SER A 113 -12.57 1.30 0.61
C SER A 113 -12.30 2.75 0.23
N LEU A 114 -12.76 3.18 -0.94
CA LEU A 114 -12.57 4.56 -1.41
C LEU A 114 -13.80 5.08 -2.16
N GLU A 115 -13.97 6.40 -2.14
CA GLU A 115 -14.95 7.09 -2.96
C GLU A 115 -14.27 7.73 -4.17
N VAL A 116 -14.87 7.59 -5.34
CA VAL A 116 -14.34 8.09 -6.61
C VAL A 116 -14.97 9.44 -6.93
N MET A 117 -14.14 10.38 -7.40
CA MET A 117 -14.61 11.67 -7.91
C MET A 117 -15.56 11.47 -9.10
N PRO A 118 -16.76 12.05 -9.09
CA PRO A 118 -17.67 11.98 -10.22
C PRO A 118 -17.12 12.81 -11.38
N GLU A 119 -17.28 12.30 -12.60
CA GLU A 119 -17.13 13.12 -13.79
C GLU A 119 -18.41 13.95 -13.98
N PHE A 120 -18.28 15.27 -14.05
CA PHE A 120 -19.38 16.16 -14.40
C PHE A 120 -18.97 17.07 -15.57
N THR A 121 -19.92 17.33 -16.45
CA THR A 121 -19.77 18.32 -17.52
C THR A 121 -20.22 19.68 -16.99
N PRO A 122 -19.36 20.71 -16.98
CA PRO A 122 -19.76 22.05 -16.57
C PRO A 122 -20.88 22.59 -17.46
N VAL A 123 -21.90 23.20 -16.86
CA VAL A 123 -22.94 23.93 -17.60
C VAL A 123 -22.38 25.23 -18.17
N ASP A 124 -22.84 25.62 -19.37
CA ASP A 124 -22.39 26.85 -20.04
C ASP A 124 -22.78 28.09 -19.22
N PRO A 125 -21.82 28.92 -18.78
CA PRO A 125 -22.08 30.11 -17.97
C PRO A 125 -22.98 31.13 -18.66
N LYS A 126 -23.16 31.08 -19.98
CA LYS A 126 -24.08 31.96 -20.73
C LYS A 126 -25.55 31.72 -20.40
N THR A 127 -25.90 30.55 -19.88
CA THR A 127 -27.28 30.21 -19.51
C THR A 127 -27.65 30.73 -18.12
N LEU A 128 -26.66 31.17 -17.33
CA LEU A 128 -26.86 31.64 -15.96
C LEU A 128 -27.35 33.09 -15.96
N LYS A 129 -28.58 33.32 -15.50
CA LYS A 129 -29.12 34.66 -15.27
C LYS A 129 -28.74 35.13 -13.86
N LEU A 130 -27.84 36.11 -13.76
CA LEU A 130 -27.56 36.83 -12.51
C LEU A 130 -28.38 38.13 -12.45
N THR A 131 -29.07 38.35 -11.33
CA THR A 131 -29.69 39.64 -11.01
C THR A 131 -28.88 40.31 -9.92
N ARG A 132 -28.35 41.51 -10.18
CA ARG A 132 -27.64 42.31 -9.16
C ARG A 132 -28.65 43.14 -8.37
N PRO A 133 -28.88 42.89 -7.06
CA PRO A 133 -29.74 43.75 -6.27
C PRO A 133 -29.04 45.10 -6.05
N THR A 134 -29.72 46.19 -6.43
CA THR A 134 -29.34 47.56 -6.08
C THR A 134 -30.22 48.03 -4.93
N TYR A 135 -29.59 48.62 -3.91
CA TYR A 135 -30.24 49.17 -2.72
C TYR A 135 -30.96 50.49 -3.02
#